data_AF-A0A4Y2AMC2-F1
#
_entry.id   AF-A0A4Y2AMC2-F1
#
_cell.length_a   1.000
_cell.length_b   1.000
_cell.length_c   1.000
_cell.angle_alpha   90.00
_cell.angle_beta   90.00
_cell.angle_gamma   90.00
#
_symmetry.space_group_name_H-M   'P 1'
#
loop_
_entity.id
_entity.type
_entity.pdbx_description
1 polymer ?
#
loop_
_entity_poly.entity_id
_entity_poly.type
_entity_poly.pdbx_seq_one_letter_code
_entity_poly.pdbx_strand_id
1 'polypeptide(L)'
;MLDWDDVLPSPIADEWKEFVTTMKCIEKLKITRFILTDTWLRIVLQGFADASEAAYGADVYLQCFYQNNSMKVTILASKSRVAPIRVISIPRLELCACVLLT
;
A
#
# COMPACT_ATOMS: atom_id res chain seq x y z
N MET A 1 -16.28 -24.93 -15.67
CA MET A 1 -15.36 -23.79 -15.82
C MET A 1 -16.21 -22.63 -16.29
N LEU A 2 -16.07 -21.46 -15.66
CA LEU A 2 -16.59 -20.24 -16.27
C LEU A 2 -15.63 -19.84 -17.39
N ASP A 3 -16.18 -19.45 -18.54
CA ASP A 3 -15.45 -18.78 -19.61
C ASP A 3 -15.26 -17.29 -19.26
N TRP A 4 -14.37 -16.60 -19.98
CA TRP A 4 -14.04 -15.19 -19.73
C TRP A 4 -15.23 -14.24 -19.83
N ASP A 5 -16.19 -14.57 -20.70
CA ASP A 5 -17.39 -13.76 -20.96
C ASP A 5 -18.61 -14.21 -20.15
N ASP A 6 -18.47 -15.25 -19.31
CA ASP A 6 -19.58 -15.73 -18.50
C ASP A 6 -19.91 -14.76 -17.36
N VAL A 7 -21.20 -14.67 -17.04
CA VAL A 7 -21.66 -13.85 -15.91
C VAL A 7 -21.10 -14.41 -14.61
N LEU A 8 -20.43 -13.55 -13.84
CA LEU A 8 -19.86 -13.90 -12.55
C LEU A 8 -20.97 -14.38 -11.58
N PRO A 9 -20.76 -15.45 -10.81
CA PRO A 9 -21.73 -15.89 -9.81
C PRO A 9 -22.08 -14.77 -8.84
N SER A 10 -23.38 -14.63 -8.50
CA SER A 10 -23.87 -13.53 -7.66
C SER A 10 -23.02 -13.24 -6.42
N PRO A 11 -22.59 -14.25 -5.62
CA PRO A 11 -21.80 -13.98 -4.42
C PRO A 11 -20.51 -13.22 -4.70
N ILE A 12 -19.78 -13.59 -5.74
CA ILE A 12 -18.51 -12.96 -6.13
C ILE A 12 -18.78 -11.58 -6.76
N ALA A 13 -19.82 -11.49 -7.59
CA ALA A 13 -20.20 -10.22 -8.21
C ALA A 13 -20.59 -9.17 -7.16
N ASP A 14 -21.27 -9.60 -6.10
CA ASP A 14 -21.72 -8.72 -5.03
C ASP A 14 -20.55 -8.32 -4.11
N GLU A 15 -19.63 -9.24 -3.80
CA GLU A 15 -18.37 -8.93 -3.09
C GLU A 15 -17.51 -7.92 -3.87
N TRP A 16 -17.37 -8.11 -5.19
CA TRP A 16 -16.64 -7.18 -6.04
C TRP A 16 -17.27 -5.78 -6.04
N LYS A 17 -18.61 -5.68 -6.15
CA LYS A 17 -19.32 -4.40 -6.07
C LYS A 17 -19.12 -3.73 -4.73
N GLU A 18 -19.14 -4.50 -3.64
CA GLU A 18 -18.87 -3.98 -2.29
C GLU A 18 -17.44 -3.44 -2.19
N PHE A 19 -16.45 -4.19 -2.69
CA PHE A 19 -15.06 -3.75 -2.75
C PHE A 19 -14.89 -2.44 -3.55
N VAL A 20 -15.44 -2.37 -4.76
CA VAL A 20 -15.38 -1.15 -5.59
C VAL A 20 -16.09 0.02 -4.92
N THR A 21 -17.20 -0.23 -4.21
CA THR A 21 -17.94 0.83 -3.51
C THR A 21 -17.16 1.33 -2.30
N THR A 22 -16.54 0.43 -1.53
CA THR A 22 -15.73 0.78 -0.36
C THR A 22 -14.42 1.46 -0.74
N MET A 23 -13.87 1.23 -1.93
CA MET A 23 -12.72 1.99 -2.45
C MET A 23 -12.96 3.50 -2.48
N LYS A 24 -14.20 3.97 -2.69
CA LYS A 24 -14.52 5.40 -2.62
C LYS A 24 -14.30 6.02 -1.23
N CYS A 25 -14.25 5.20 -0.17
CA CYS A 25 -13.94 5.67 1.17
C CYS A 25 -12.50 6.16 1.31
N ILE A 26 -11.59 5.79 0.40
CA ILE A 26 -10.21 6.28 0.38
C ILE A 26 -10.16 7.81 0.27
N GLU A 27 -11.11 8.43 -0.44
CA GLU A 27 -11.20 9.90 -0.53
C GLU A 27 -11.45 10.58 0.82
N LYS A 28 -12.04 9.85 1.77
CA LYS A 28 -12.31 10.32 3.14
C LYS A 28 -11.18 9.98 4.10
N LEU A 29 -10.17 9.23 3.66
CA LEU A 29 -9.04 8.82 4.49
C LEU A 29 -8.22 10.06 4.88
N LYS A 30 -8.07 10.28 6.19
CA LYS A 30 -7.18 11.30 6.74
C LYS A 30 -6.01 10.63 7.42
N ILE A 31 -4.80 10.90 6.92
CA ILE A 31 -3.56 10.40 7.51
C ILE A 31 -3.07 11.45 8.52
N THR A 32 -3.13 11.10 9.81
CA THR A 32 -2.62 11.94 10.89
C THR A 32 -1.10 12.01 10.82
N ARG A 33 -0.53 13.22 10.69
CA ARG A 33 0.93 13.44 10.63
C ARG A 33 1.65 13.31 11.97
N PHE A 34 0.94 13.53 13.08
CA PHE A 34 1.46 13.34 14.42
C PHE A 34 1.16 11.93 14.90
N ILE A 35 2.20 11.09 15.00
CA ILE A 35 2.04 9.64 15.16
C ILE A 35 2.51 9.17 16.54
N LEU A 36 3.46 9.88 17.15
CA LEU A 36 4.07 9.49 18.42
C LEU A 36 3.27 10.06 19.59
N THR A 37 2.89 9.18 20.51
CA THR A 37 2.36 9.53 21.84
C THR A 37 3.40 9.13 22.89
N ASP A 38 3.30 9.63 24.11
CA ASP A 38 4.39 9.50 25.10
C ASP A 38 4.56 8.07 25.70
N THR A 39 3.85 7.06 25.18
CA THR A 39 3.67 5.73 25.81
C THR A 39 4.00 4.53 24.91
N TRP A 40 4.94 4.67 23.97
CA TRP A 40 5.43 3.54 23.17
C TRP A 40 6.56 2.77 23.87
N LEU A 41 6.55 1.44 23.74
CA LEU A 41 7.61 0.53 24.17
C LEU A 41 8.64 0.30 23.07
N ARG A 42 8.16 0.19 21.83
CA ARG A 42 8.99 -0.13 20.67
C ARG A 42 8.38 0.50 19.44
N ILE A 43 9.25 1.02 18.58
CA ILE A 43 8.90 1.55 17.26
C ILE A 43 9.66 0.73 16.23
N VAL A 44 8.99 0.34 15.16
CA VAL A 44 9.57 -0.32 13.99
C VAL A 44 9.20 0.48 12.75
N LEU A 45 10.20 0.86 11.96
CA LEU A 45 9.99 1.39 10.62
C LEU A 45 10.03 0.23 9.63
N GLN A 46 8.96 0.09 8.84
CA GLN A 46 8.84 -0.93 7.81
C GLN A 46 8.77 -0.23 6.46
N GLY A 47 9.79 -0.44 5.63
CA GLY A 47 9.83 0.07 4.28
C GLY A 47 9.43 -1.00 3.28
N PHE A 48 8.58 -0.66 2.33
CA PHE A 48 8.23 -1.49 1.19
C PHE A 48 8.61 -0.77 -0.10
N ALA A 49 8.97 -1.55 -1.10
CA ALA A 49 9.33 -1.08 -2.42
C ALA A 49 8.79 -2.09 -3.43
N ASP A 50 8.08 -1.60 -4.44
CA ASP A 50 7.47 -2.43 -5.47
C ASP A 50 7.54 -1.75 -6.84
N ALA A 51 7.49 -2.56 -7.89
CA ALA A 51 7.53 -2.07 -9.26
C ALA A 51 6.74 -2.94 -10.23
N SER A 52 6.21 -2.26 -11.24
CA SER A 52 5.50 -2.82 -12.38
C SER A 52 6.04 -2.22 -13.67
N GLU A 53 5.59 -2.72 -14.82
CA GLU A 53 5.92 -2.13 -16.12
C GLU A 53 5.42 -0.68 -16.28
N ALA A 54 4.41 -0.28 -15.52
CA ALA A 54 3.78 1.04 -15.60
C ALA A 54 4.34 2.06 -14.59
N ALA A 55 4.74 1.61 -13.40
CA ALA A 55 5.17 2.47 -12.30
C ALA A 55 6.01 1.72 -11.27
N TYR A 56 6.77 2.46 -10.47
CA TYR A 56 7.48 1.95 -9.31
C TYR A 56 7.26 2.89 -8.11
N GLY A 57 7.30 2.35 -6.90
CA GLY A 57 6.98 3.11 -5.71
C GLY A 57 7.56 2.51 -4.45
N ALA A 58 7.61 3.34 -3.41
CA ALA A 58 8.06 2.96 -2.09
C ALA A 58 7.19 3.63 -1.02
N ASP A 59 7.05 2.96 0.11
CA ASP A 59 6.25 3.39 1.23
C ASP A 59 6.88 2.97 2.55
N VAL A 60 6.65 3.79 3.57
CA VAL A 60 7.22 3.61 4.91
C VAL A 60 6.06 3.61 5.90
N TYR A 61 5.93 2.51 6.63
CA TYR A 61 5.02 2.38 7.76
C TYR A 61 5.76 2.51 9.09
N LEU A 62 5.10 3.16 10.04
CA LEU A 62 5.49 3.19 11.43
C LEU A 62 4.61 2.21 12.21
N GLN A 63 5.23 1.20 12.81
CA GLN A 63 4.59 0.26 13.72
C GLN A 63 5.00 0.59 15.16
N CYS A 64 4.04 1.05 15.96
CA CYS A 64 4.24 1.39 17.37
C CYS A 64 3.62 0.32 18.25
N PHE A 65 4.39 -0.21 19.19
CA PHE A 65 3.94 -1.10 20.26
C PHE A 65 3.82 -0.32 21.56
N TYR A 66 2.72 -0.50 22.29
CA TYR A 66 2.40 0.25 23.50
C TYR A 66 2.45 -0.64 24.75
N GLN A 67 2.51 -0.01 25.93
CA GLN A 67 2.59 -0.71 27.22
C GLN A 67 1.36 -1.56 27.54
N ASN A 68 0.19 -1.18 27.03
CA ASN A 68 -1.07 -1.94 27.19
C ASN A 68 -1.16 -3.15 26.24
N ASN A 69 -0.03 -3.61 25.68
CA ASN A 69 0.04 -4.69 24.70
C ASN A 69 -0.70 -4.44 23.38
N SER A 70 -1.12 -3.19 23.11
CA SER A 70 -1.69 -2.81 21.82
C SER A 70 -0.60 -2.40 20.83
N MET A 71 -0.95 -2.42 19.54
CA MET A 71 -0.06 -1.98 18.47
C MET A 71 -0.86 -1.16 17.45
N LYS A 72 -0.23 -0.11 16.93
CA LYS A 72 -0.76 0.73 15.86
C LYS A 72 0.21 0.78 14.70
N VAL A 73 -0.29 0.57 13.49
CA VAL A 73 0.45 0.80 12.25
C VAL A 73 -0.09 2.06 11.59
N THR A 74 0.79 2.92 11.10
CA THR A 74 0.41 4.14 10.39
C THR A 74 1.38 4.38 9.25
N ILE A 75 0.86 4.79 8.09
CA ILE A 75 1.70 5.19 6.97
C ILE A 75 2.40 6.51 7.29
N LEU A 76 3.72 6.54 7.21
CA LEU A 76 4.55 7.71 7.47
C LEU A 76 4.80 8.50 6.20
N ALA A 77 5.17 7.80 5.12
CA ALA A 77 5.43 8.38 3.82
C ALA A 77 5.15 7.36 2.72
N SER A 78 4.80 7.86 1.53
CA SER A 78 4.71 7.07 0.32
C SER A 78 5.11 7.95 -0.86
N LYS A 79 5.79 7.35 -1.84
CA LYS A 79 6.25 8.02 -3.04
C LYS A 79 6.20 7.04 -4.20
N SER A 80 5.66 7.49 -5.32
CA SER A 80 5.59 6.70 -6.55
C SER A 80 6.08 7.51 -7.74
N ARG A 81 6.47 6.80 -8.80
CA ARG A 81 6.92 7.37 -10.07
C ARG A 81 6.42 6.49 -11.21
N VAL A 82 6.03 7.14 -12.31
CA VAL A 82 5.72 6.45 -13.57
C VAL A 82 7.00 5.83 -14.13
N ALA A 83 6.89 4.61 -14.66
CA ALA A 83 8.00 3.95 -15.31
C ALA A 83 8.45 4.75 -16.55
N PRO A 84 9.75 4.80 -16.87
CA PRO A 84 10.22 5.51 -18.06
C PRO A 84 9.63 4.95 -19.35
N ILE A 85 9.39 5.81 -20.34
CA ILE A 85 8.90 5.41 -21.68
C ILE A 85 9.84 4.39 -22.33
N ARG A 86 11.15 4.56 -22.11
CA ARG A 86 12.12 3.55 -22.54
C ARG A 86 11.95 2.31 -21.68
N VAL A 87 11.73 1.16 -22.33
CA VAL A 87 11.60 -0.12 -21.64
C VAL A 87 12.82 -0.39 -20.75
N ILE A 88 12.54 -0.56 -19.47
CA ILE A 88 13.48 -1.02 -18.45
C ILE A 88 12.90 -2.32 -17.89
N SER A 89 13.77 -3.30 -17.61
CA SER A 89 13.33 -4.57 -17.02
C SER A 89 12.74 -4.38 -15.63
N ILE A 90 11.74 -5.18 -15.25
CA ILE A 90 11.11 -5.15 -13.91
C ILE A 90 12.15 -5.17 -12.77
N PRO A 91 13.18 -6.05 -12.75
CA PRO A 91 14.17 -6.04 -11.68
C PRO A 91 14.95 -4.72 -11.50
N ARG A 92 15.10 -3.95 -12.58
CA ARG A 92 15.74 -2.62 -12.51
C ARG A 92 14.78 -1.57 -11.98
N LEU A 93 13.49 -1.69 -12.27
CA LEU A 93 12.45 -0.83 -11.69
C LEU A 93 12.26 -1.13 -10.20
N GLU A 94 12.30 -2.39 -9.78
CA GLU A 94 12.34 -2.79 -8.36
C GLU A 94 13.55 -2.16 -7.64
N LEU A 95 14.73 -2.20 -8.27
CA LEU A 95 15.90 -1.50 -7.74
C LEU A 95 15.67 0.02 -7.64
N CYS A 96 15.01 0.63 -8.62
CA CYS A 96 14.63 2.05 -8.55
C CYS A 96 13.64 2.34 -7.41
N ALA A 97 12.69 1.44 -7.13
CA ALA A 97 11.80 1.54 -5.98
C ALA A 97 12.58 1.45 -4.66
N CYS A 98 13.54 0.53 -4.55
CA CYS A 98 14.41 0.43 -3.38
C CYS A 98 15.24 1.72 -3.17
N VAL A 99 15.75 2.32 -4.24
CA VAL A 99 16.43 3.63 -4.17
C VAL A 99 15.47 4.76 -3.80
N LEU A 100 14.19 4.64 -4.15
CA LEU A 100 13.17 5.63 -3.76
C LEU A 100 12.85 5.56 -2.25
N LEU A 101 13.04 4.40 -1.64
CA LEU A 101 12.81 4.13 -0.22
C LEU A 101 13.90 4.70 0.71
N THR A 102 15.12 4.92 0.18
CA THR A 102 16.28 5.45 0.92
C THR A 102 16.36 6.97 0.90
#